data_AF-A0A812MTI8-F1
#
_entry.id   AF-A0A812MTI8-F1
#
_cell.length_a   1.000
_cell.length_b   1.000
_cell.length_c   1.000
_cell.angle_alpha   90.00
_cell.angle_beta   90.00
_cell.angle_gamma   90.00
#
_symmetry.space_group_name_H-M   'P 1'
#
loop_
_entity.id
_entity.type
_entity.pdbx_description
1 polymer ?
#
loop_
_entity_poly.entity_id
_entity_poly.type
_entity_poly.pdbx_seq_one_letter_code
_entity_poly.pdbx_strand_id
1 'polypeptide(L)'
;MPGAHELLDVPSGCRGYGQDETVAVTVSADNVRQMVDTTRPRFLQSAMRCTAGPAPQAHGRCDDMTVRAALHCKAPDFSRGFADLLPYAQRILHPLIHNCGHQQDVLVLGLGGGTIPTYLKESCPGTHVLAVDNNSDVVRAARDFFAYRGQALVQDLHHALADLSHKRPQSFDAVVTDVGHNIKLTRQDLQNVLKLLKPSGLVVENLSNPAYAADQLMLYKEFLGGAVSEEVSAGNHILFGRSNAAPQTIEQ
;
A
#
# COMPACT_ATOMS: atom_id res chain seq x y z
N MET A 1 19.14 9.17 5.18
CA MET A 1 17.69 9.47 5.21
C MET A 1 17.47 10.49 6.31
N PRO A 2 16.80 11.62 6.04
CA PRO A 2 16.60 12.64 7.05
C PRO A 2 15.79 12.12 8.24
N GLY A 3 16.06 12.64 9.44
CA GLY A 3 15.34 12.31 10.67
C GLY A 3 13.89 12.82 10.68
N ALA A 4 13.07 12.34 11.63
CA ALA A 4 11.67 12.76 11.75
C ALA A 4 11.50 14.27 12.01
N HIS A 5 12.49 14.87 12.67
CA HIS A 5 12.57 16.30 12.86
C HIS A 5 12.93 17.05 11.57
N GLU A 6 13.72 16.46 10.66
CA GLU A 6 14.02 17.05 9.34
C GLU A 6 12.82 16.93 8.36
N LEU A 7 11.94 15.94 8.56
CA LEU A 7 10.66 15.84 7.84
C LEU A 7 9.63 16.91 8.28
N LEU A 8 9.93 17.75 9.28
CA LEU A 8 9.05 18.82 9.74
C LEU A 8 9.59 20.23 9.43
N ASP A 9 10.85 20.35 9.03
CA ASP A 9 11.46 21.56 8.47
C ASP A 9 11.41 21.57 6.93
N VAL A 10 10.39 20.94 6.34
CA VAL A 10 10.22 20.91 4.89
C VAL A 10 9.53 22.21 4.49
N PRO A 11 10.07 23.00 3.53
CA PRO A 11 9.54 24.32 3.16
C PRO A 11 8.16 24.27 2.50
N SER A 12 7.50 23.11 2.45
CA SER A 12 6.16 22.91 1.90
C SER A 12 5.55 21.62 2.46
N GLY A 13 4.32 21.69 2.95
CA GLY A 13 3.61 20.53 3.50
C GLY A 13 2.37 20.90 4.29
N CYS A 14 1.69 19.90 4.83
CA CYS A 14 0.53 20.07 5.68
C CYS A 14 0.48 19.01 6.78
N ARG A 15 -0.26 19.30 7.85
CA ARG A 15 -0.47 18.38 8.97
C ARG A 15 -1.92 18.40 9.44
N GLY A 16 -2.44 17.24 9.79
CA GLY A 16 -3.79 17.02 10.25
C GLY A 16 -4.77 17.04 9.08
N TYR A 17 -5.56 15.99 8.97
CA TYR A 17 -6.60 15.87 7.97
C TYR A 17 -7.87 15.41 8.66
N GLY A 18 -8.93 16.23 8.64
CA GLY A 18 -10.21 15.81 9.20
C GLY A 18 -10.13 15.58 10.72
N GLN A 19 -10.28 14.33 11.14
CA GLN A 19 -10.19 13.96 12.56
C GLN A 19 -8.82 13.36 12.92
N ASP A 20 -8.03 12.96 11.92
CA ASP A 20 -6.71 12.41 12.13
C ASP A 20 -5.62 13.49 12.09
N GLU A 21 -5.23 13.97 13.27
CA GLU A 21 -4.12 14.91 13.44
C GLU A 21 -2.74 14.29 13.17
N THR A 22 -2.68 12.96 13.00
CA THR A 22 -1.42 12.24 12.82
C THR A 22 -0.97 12.18 11.37
N VAL A 23 -1.88 12.39 10.40
CA VAL A 23 -1.58 12.47 8.98
C VAL A 23 -0.79 13.74 8.67
N ALA A 24 0.39 13.61 8.08
CA ALA A 24 1.14 14.72 7.52
C ALA A 24 1.58 14.43 6.10
N VAL A 25 1.59 15.46 5.25
CA VAL A 25 2.12 15.42 3.89
C VAL A 25 3.25 16.42 3.77
N THR A 26 4.41 15.98 3.31
CA THR A 26 5.54 16.88 3.02
C THR A 26 5.83 16.88 1.53
N VAL A 27 6.34 17.99 1.00
CA VAL A 27 6.72 18.11 -0.41
C VAL A 27 8.18 18.52 -0.52
N SER A 28 8.98 17.67 -1.17
CA SER A 28 10.39 17.97 -1.44
C SER A 28 10.57 18.95 -2.60
N ALA A 29 11.77 19.51 -2.73
CA ALA A 29 12.16 20.35 -3.87
C ALA A 29 12.02 19.63 -5.23
N ASP A 30 12.20 18.30 -5.24
CA ASP A 30 12.02 17.45 -6.43
C ASP A 30 10.56 17.02 -6.65
N ASN A 31 9.61 17.76 -6.08
CA ASN A 31 8.18 17.54 -6.25
C ASN A 31 7.71 16.14 -5.77
N VAL A 32 8.38 15.59 -4.75
CA VAL A 32 8.00 14.30 -4.13
C VAL A 32 7.14 14.56 -2.91
N ARG A 33 5.92 14.00 -2.91
CA ARG A 33 5.05 13.97 -1.74
C ARG A 33 5.43 12.79 -0.89
N GLN A 34 5.48 13.00 0.43
CA GLN A 34 5.64 11.94 1.40
C GLN A 34 4.51 12.01 2.41
N MET A 35 3.85 10.88 2.65
CA MET A 35 2.88 10.74 3.73
C MET A 35 3.61 10.19 4.95
N VAL A 36 3.49 10.87 6.08
CA VAL A 36 4.22 10.57 7.30
C VAL A 36 3.23 10.39 8.45
N ASP A 37 3.46 9.36 9.25
CA ASP A 37 2.80 9.18 10.53
C ASP A 37 3.55 10.01 11.59
N THR A 38 2.93 11.09 12.06
CA THR A 38 3.60 11.99 13.00
C THR A 38 3.78 11.39 14.41
N THR A 39 3.11 10.27 14.72
CA THR A 39 3.31 9.56 16.00
C THR A 39 4.58 8.72 16.01
N ARG A 40 5.15 8.43 14.83
CA ARG A 40 6.31 7.55 14.68
C ARG A 40 7.45 8.28 13.97
N PRO A 41 8.50 8.67 14.71
CA PRO A 41 9.64 9.33 14.13
C PRO A 41 10.24 8.52 12.96
N ARG A 42 10.33 9.14 11.78
CA ARG A 42 10.92 8.57 10.53
C ARG A 42 10.06 7.49 9.86
N PHE A 43 8.82 7.29 10.28
CA PHE A 43 7.92 6.35 9.60
C PHE A 43 7.30 7.00 8.36
N LEU A 44 7.85 6.65 7.21
CA LEU A 44 7.30 6.99 5.90
C LEU A 44 6.19 6.00 5.56
N GLN A 45 4.94 6.48 5.51
CA GLN A 45 3.81 5.65 5.08
C GLN A 45 3.79 5.47 3.55
N SER A 46 4.12 6.53 2.80
CA SER A 46 4.08 6.48 1.34
C SER A 46 4.88 7.62 0.72
N ALA A 47 5.32 7.43 -0.53
CA ALA A 47 5.94 8.48 -1.30
C ALA A 47 5.50 8.43 -2.78
N MET A 48 5.32 9.60 -3.39
CA MET A 48 5.01 9.72 -4.81
C MET A 48 5.62 10.98 -5.39
N ARG A 49 6.35 10.84 -6.49
CA ARG A 49 6.74 11.99 -7.31
C ARG A 49 5.58 12.42 -8.21
N CYS A 50 5.42 13.72 -8.37
CA CYS A 50 4.44 14.30 -9.29
C CYS A 50 5.14 14.89 -10.51
N THR A 51 4.42 14.87 -11.63
CA THR A 51 4.85 15.46 -12.91
C THR A 51 5.40 16.88 -12.76
N ALA A 52 6.33 17.23 -13.66
CA ALA A 52 7.20 18.39 -13.56
C ALA A 52 6.46 19.72 -13.32
N GLY A 53 7.16 20.61 -12.62
CA GLY A 53 6.72 21.95 -12.21
C GLY A 53 7.53 22.38 -10.98
N PRO A 54 7.55 23.69 -10.63
CA PRO A 54 8.14 24.10 -9.37
C PRO A 54 7.42 23.39 -8.22
N ALA A 55 8.18 22.92 -7.22
CA ALA A 55 7.58 22.38 -6.01
C ALA A 55 6.66 23.45 -5.39
N PRO A 56 5.38 23.14 -5.14
CA PRO A 56 4.44 24.12 -4.62
C PRO A 56 4.83 24.53 -3.21
N GLN A 57 4.75 25.82 -2.90
CA GLN A 57 5.00 26.36 -1.57
C GLN A 57 3.68 26.65 -0.85
N ALA A 58 3.33 25.79 0.10
CA ALA A 58 2.19 25.99 0.98
C ALA A 58 2.41 25.27 2.32
N HIS A 59 1.84 25.84 3.37
CA HIS A 59 1.86 25.31 4.73
C HIS A 59 0.53 25.48 5.40
N GLY A 60 0.11 24.49 6.20
CA GLY A 60 -1.08 24.59 7.02
C GLY A 60 -1.68 23.23 7.34
N ARG A 61 -2.99 23.21 7.52
CA ARG A 61 -3.73 21.95 7.69
C ARG A 61 -4.01 21.29 6.35
N CYS A 62 -4.04 19.96 6.32
CA CYS A 62 -4.30 19.22 5.09
C CYS A 62 -5.77 19.28 4.64
N ASP A 63 -6.69 19.71 5.50
CA ASP A 63 -8.10 19.93 5.14
C ASP A 63 -8.38 21.34 4.60
N ASP A 64 -7.43 22.28 4.74
CA ASP A 64 -7.53 23.63 4.17
C ASP A 64 -7.62 23.55 2.64
N MET A 65 -8.60 24.25 2.06
CA MET A 65 -8.85 24.21 0.62
C MET A 65 -7.70 24.80 -0.20
N THR A 66 -7.04 25.84 0.30
CA THR A 66 -5.94 26.52 -0.39
C THR A 66 -4.69 25.65 -0.35
N VAL A 67 -4.38 25.05 0.81
CA VAL A 67 -3.27 24.10 0.97
C VAL A 67 -3.49 22.87 0.08
N ARG A 68 -4.71 22.31 0.05
CA ARG A 68 -5.05 21.20 -0.86
C ARG A 68 -4.84 21.56 -2.32
N ALA A 69 -5.40 22.67 -2.76
CA ALA A 69 -5.25 23.11 -4.14
C ALA A 69 -3.78 23.34 -4.54
N ALA A 70 -2.98 23.91 -3.63
CA ALA A 70 -1.57 24.18 -3.87
C ALA A 70 -0.72 22.91 -3.91
N LEU A 71 -0.91 21.98 -2.97
CA LEU A 71 -0.06 20.79 -2.85
C LEU A 71 -0.51 19.63 -3.75
N HIS A 72 -1.69 19.74 -4.37
CA HIS A 72 -2.30 18.69 -5.19
C HIS A 72 -1.35 18.12 -6.25
N CYS A 73 -1.22 16.79 -6.26
CA CYS A 73 -0.53 16.07 -7.31
C CYS A 73 -1.47 15.81 -8.48
N LYS A 74 -1.27 16.54 -9.58
CA LYS A 74 -2.11 16.40 -10.78
C LYS A 74 -2.00 15.02 -11.42
N ALA A 75 -0.76 14.51 -11.51
CA ALA A 75 -0.44 13.21 -12.08
C ALA A 75 0.87 12.69 -11.47
N PRO A 76 0.98 11.37 -11.25
CA PRO A 76 2.23 10.75 -10.82
C PRO A 76 3.30 10.88 -11.90
N ASP A 77 4.55 10.97 -11.49
CA ASP A 77 5.71 10.85 -12.37
C ASP A 77 6.45 9.55 -12.06
N PHE A 78 6.26 8.58 -12.95
CA PHE A 78 6.96 7.29 -12.94
C PHE A 78 7.90 7.15 -14.14
N SER A 79 8.41 8.27 -14.67
CA SER A 79 9.28 8.27 -15.86
C SER A 79 10.58 7.50 -15.66
N ARG A 80 11.03 7.25 -14.41
CA ARG A 80 12.19 6.41 -14.09
C ARG A 80 11.79 4.98 -13.68
N GLY A 81 10.51 4.62 -13.83
CA GLY A 81 9.97 3.30 -13.50
C GLY A 81 10.19 2.93 -12.03
N PHE A 82 10.71 1.73 -11.78
CA PHE A 82 10.96 1.24 -10.41
C PHE A 82 11.87 2.15 -9.57
N ALA A 83 12.74 2.95 -10.19
CA ALA A 83 13.61 3.87 -9.46
C ALA A 83 12.85 5.03 -8.76
N ASP A 84 11.57 5.23 -9.08
CA ASP A 84 10.68 6.19 -8.39
C ASP A 84 9.94 5.57 -7.19
N LEU A 85 10.11 4.28 -6.94
CA LEU A 85 9.42 3.55 -5.88
C LEU A 85 10.32 3.27 -4.69
N LEU A 86 9.72 3.18 -3.50
CA LEU A 86 10.41 2.66 -2.31
C LEU A 86 10.83 1.21 -2.55
N PRO A 87 11.99 0.73 -2.04
CA PRO A 87 12.51 -0.59 -2.40
C PRO A 87 11.55 -1.74 -2.06
N TYR A 88 10.82 -1.65 -0.95
CA TYR A 88 9.80 -2.63 -0.60
C TYR A 88 8.66 -2.68 -1.64
N ALA A 89 8.21 -1.51 -2.13
CA ALA A 89 7.17 -1.40 -3.14
C ALA A 89 7.64 -1.96 -4.49
N GLN A 90 8.91 -1.74 -4.86
CA GLN A 90 9.51 -2.38 -6.04
C GLN A 90 9.40 -3.90 -5.95
N ARG A 91 9.70 -4.46 -4.78
CA ARG A 91 9.69 -5.90 -4.57
C ARG A 91 8.28 -6.50 -4.58
N ILE A 92 7.30 -5.80 -4.03
CA ILE A 92 5.87 -6.16 -4.13
C ILE A 92 5.39 -6.14 -5.59
N LEU A 93 5.71 -5.07 -6.32
CA LEU A 93 5.17 -4.83 -7.66
C LEU A 93 5.81 -5.73 -8.73
N HIS A 94 7.05 -6.16 -8.53
CA HIS A 94 7.79 -6.97 -9.50
C HIS A 94 6.99 -8.19 -10.02
N PRO A 95 6.49 -9.12 -9.19
CA PRO A 95 5.70 -10.26 -9.68
C PRO A 95 4.34 -9.87 -10.28
N LEU A 96 3.74 -8.76 -9.86
CA LEU A 96 2.45 -8.28 -10.40
C LEU A 96 2.61 -7.73 -11.82
N ILE A 97 3.72 -7.04 -12.08
CA ILE A 97 4.01 -6.42 -13.37
C ILE A 97 4.34 -7.47 -14.44
N HIS A 98 5.00 -8.56 -14.05
CA HIS A 98 5.26 -9.69 -14.97
C HIS A 98 3.97 -10.32 -15.52
N ASN A 99 2.83 -10.16 -14.83
CA ASN A 99 1.55 -10.71 -15.25
C ASN A 99 0.70 -9.75 -16.11
N CYS A 100 1.22 -8.58 -16.51
CA CYS A 100 0.42 -7.52 -17.13
C CYS A 100 -0.06 -7.78 -18.56
N GLY A 101 0.34 -8.90 -19.17
CA GLY A 101 -0.24 -9.36 -20.43
C GLY A 101 -1.72 -9.77 -20.32
N HIS A 102 -2.27 -9.87 -19.11
CA HIS A 102 -3.65 -10.26 -18.86
C HIS A 102 -4.36 -9.27 -17.93
N GLN A 103 -5.69 -9.21 -18.02
CA GLN A 103 -6.51 -8.54 -17.01
C GLN A 103 -6.32 -9.26 -15.67
N GLN A 104 -5.97 -8.50 -14.64
CA GLN A 104 -5.76 -9.00 -13.29
C GLN A 104 -6.57 -8.18 -12.29
N ASP A 105 -7.16 -8.86 -11.32
CA ASP A 105 -7.90 -8.26 -10.21
C ASP A 105 -7.02 -8.35 -8.95
N VAL A 106 -6.65 -7.21 -8.37
CA VAL A 106 -5.75 -7.12 -7.22
C VAL A 106 -6.44 -6.46 -6.04
N LEU A 107 -6.38 -7.10 -4.88
CA LEU A 107 -6.77 -6.52 -3.60
C LEU A 107 -5.54 -5.96 -2.91
N VAL A 108 -5.56 -4.69 -2.51
CA VAL A 108 -4.49 -4.07 -1.73
C VAL A 108 -5.03 -3.69 -0.36
N LEU A 109 -4.48 -4.27 0.70
CA LEU A 109 -4.78 -3.94 2.09
C LEU A 109 -3.75 -2.92 2.58
N GLY A 110 -4.19 -1.75 3.00
CA GLY A 110 -3.36 -0.57 3.25
C GLY A 110 -3.19 0.28 1.98
N LEU A 111 -3.70 1.51 2.00
CA LEU A 111 -3.60 2.41 0.85
C LEU A 111 -2.39 3.32 0.96
N GLY A 112 -2.17 3.93 2.13
CA GLY A 112 -1.22 5.03 2.29
C GLY A 112 -1.50 6.16 1.28
N GLY A 113 -0.48 6.60 0.55
CA GLY A 113 -0.63 7.56 -0.56
C GLY A 113 -1.14 6.94 -1.87
N GLY A 114 -1.38 5.62 -1.92
CA GLY A 114 -1.86 4.95 -3.12
C GLY A 114 -0.80 4.70 -4.19
N THR A 115 0.50 4.75 -3.85
CA THR A 115 1.60 4.56 -4.81
C THR A 115 1.57 3.18 -5.48
N ILE A 116 1.44 2.08 -4.71
CA ILE A 116 1.36 0.71 -5.26
C ILE A 116 0.18 0.56 -6.24
N PRO A 117 -1.08 0.86 -5.87
CA PRO A 117 -2.21 0.70 -6.78
C PRO A 117 -2.13 1.64 -8.00
N THR A 118 -1.62 2.86 -7.82
CA THR A 118 -1.45 3.82 -8.94
C THR A 118 -0.39 3.31 -9.92
N TYR A 119 0.79 2.93 -9.44
CA TYR A 119 1.87 2.43 -10.30
C TYR A 119 1.45 1.18 -11.06
N LEU A 120 0.76 0.25 -10.39
CA LEU A 120 0.26 -0.96 -11.03
C LEU A 120 -0.74 -0.64 -12.15
N LYS A 121 -1.63 0.33 -11.96
CA LYS A 121 -2.60 0.74 -12.98
C LYS A 121 -1.94 1.44 -14.18
N GLU A 122 -0.96 2.32 -13.92
CA GLU A 122 -0.20 3.00 -14.99
C GLU A 122 0.64 2.02 -15.80
N SER A 123 1.30 1.07 -15.13
CA SER A 123 2.12 0.05 -15.79
C SER A 123 1.28 -1.00 -16.51
N CYS A 124 0.07 -1.27 -15.99
CA CYS A 124 -0.78 -2.36 -16.43
C CYS A 124 -2.24 -1.89 -16.52
N PRO A 125 -2.61 -1.18 -17.60
CA PRO A 125 -3.93 -0.53 -17.71
C PRO A 125 -5.12 -1.48 -17.59
N GLY A 126 -4.94 -2.77 -17.90
CA GLY A 126 -5.96 -3.82 -17.74
C GLY A 126 -6.20 -4.26 -16.29
N THR A 127 -5.39 -3.82 -15.33
CA THR A 127 -5.52 -4.23 -13.92
C THR A 127 -6.68 -3.51 -13.23
N HIS A 128 -7.51 -4.25 -12.48
CA HIS A 128 -8.44 -3.69 -11.52
C HIS A 128 -7.83 -3.77 -10.13
N VAL A 129 -7.83 -2.65 -9.41
CA VAL A 129 -7.34 -2.61 -8.03
C VAL A 129 -8.44 -2.14 -7.11
N LEU A 130 -8.74 -2.95 -6.10
CA LEU A 130 -9.52 -2.54 -4.94
C LEU A 130 -8.55 -2.33 -3.78
N ALA A 131 -8.46 -1.11 -3.27
CA ALA A 131 -7.74 -0.83 -2.04
C ALA A 131 -8.67 -0.90 -0.83
N VAL A 132 -8.14 -1.26 0.33
CA VAL A 132 -8.81 -1.20 1.63
C VAL A 132 -7.92 -0.42 2.57
N ASP A 133 -8.46 0.58 3.24
CA ASP A 133 -7.77 1.31 4.30
C ASP A 133 -8.74 1.56 5.44
N ASN A 134 -8.30 1.48 6.70
CA ASN A 134 -9.20 1.68 7.84
C ASN A 134 -9.45 3.16 8.13
N ASN A 135 -8.69 4.05 7.50
CA ASN A 135 -8.70 5.46 7.80
C ASN A 135 -9.20 6.28 6.60
N SER A 136 -10.39 6.89 6.76
CA SER A 136 -10.96 7.77 5.73
C SER A 136 -10.05 8.95 5.41
N ASP A 137 -9.25 9.41 6.36
CA ASP A 137 -8.43 10.62 6.23
C ASP A 137 -7.17 10.33 5.41
N VAL A 138 -6.64 9.11 5.52
CA VAL A 138 -5.60 8.58 4.61
C VAL A 138 -6.15 8.47 3.18
N VAL A 139 -7.35 7.91 3.00
CA VAL A 139 -7.98 7.81 1.66
C VAL A 139 -8.21 9.18 1.03
N ARG A 140 -8.65 10.16 1.83
CA ARG A 140 -8.82 11.54 1.36
C ARG A 140 -7.47 12.18 1.01
N ALA A 141 -6.46 12.02 1.86
CA ALA A 141 -5.12 12.54 1.59
C ALA A 141 -4.49 11.92 0.32
N ALA A 142 -4.67 10.62 0.08
CA ALA A 142 -4.19 9.97 -1.14
C ALA A 142 -4.79 10.61 -2.41
N ARG A 143 -6.09 10.91 -2.39
CA ARG A 143 -6.79 11.56 -3.51
C ARG A 143 -6.39 13.02 -3.67
N ASP A 144 -6.28 13.75 -2.57
CA ASP A 144 -6.01 15.18 -2.59
C ASP A 144 -4.55 15.50 -2.90
N PHE A 145 -3.59 14.64 -2.51
CA PHE A 145 -2.17 14.96 -2.59
C PHE A 145 -1.32 13.97 -3.37
N PHE A 146 -1.78 12.74 -3.66
CA PHE A 146 -0.97 11.68 -4.27
C PHE A 146 -1.59 11.13 -5.56
N ALA A 147 -2.37 11.94 -6.29
CA ALA A 147 -2.95 11.59 -7.59
C ALA A 147 -3.74 10.27 -7.63
N TYR A 148 -4.11 9.70 -6.49
CA TYR A 148 -4.80 8.42 -6.43
C TYR A 148 -6.25 8.59 -6.90
N ARG A 149 -6.65 7.79 -7.90
CA ARG A 149 -7.99 7.84 -8.51
C ARG A 149 -8.72 6.48 -8.47
N GLY A 150 -8.15 5.51 -7.77
CA GLY A 150 -8.68 4.14 -7.71
C GLY A 150 -9.86 3.98 -6.75
N GLN A 151 -10.40 2.76 -6.73
CA GLN A 151 -11.42 2.35 -5.76
C GLN A 151 -10.78 2.02 -4.43
N ALA A 152 -11.29 2.63 -3.36
CA ALA A 152 -10.87 2.36 -1.99
C ALA A 152 -12.11 2.14 -1.10
N LEU A 153 -12.07 1.06 -0.32
CA LEU A 153 -13.03 0.75 0.74
C LEU A 153 -12.47 1.25 2.07
N VAL A 154 -13.26 2.04 2.81
CA VAL A 154 -12.88 2.48 4.16
C VAL A 154 -13.38 1.43 5.15
N GLN A 155 -12.51 0.50 5.55
CA GLN A 155 -12.85 -0.59 6.47
C GLN A 155 -11.58 -1.15 7.12
N ASP A 156 -11.71 -1.66 8.35
CA ASP A 156 -10.68 -2.49 8.96
C ASP A 156 -10.37 -3.71 8.07
N LEU A 157 -9.08 -4.07 7.94
CA LEU A 157 -8.66 -5.12 7.01
C LEU A 157 -9.26 -6.48 7.37
N HIS A 158 -9.40 -6.80 8.66
CA HIS A 158 -9.86 -8.12 9.11
C HIS A 158 -11.34 -8.28 8.73
N HIS A 159 -12.14 -7.24 8.97
CA HIS A 159 -13.53 -7.20 8.55
C HIS A 159 -13.69 -7.19 7.03
N ALA A 160 -12.86 -6.42 6.31
CA ALA A 160 -12.91 -6.37 4.85
C ALA A 160 -12.59 -7.75 4.24
N LEU A 161 -11.58 -8.45 4.75
CA LEU A 161 -11.24 -9.81 4.32
C LEU A 161 -12.40 -10.78 4.58
N ALA A 162 -13.01 -10.74 5.76
CA ALA A 162 -14.17 -11.56 6.07
C ALA A 162 -15.33 -11.28 5.09
N ASP A 163 -15.75 -10.02 4.95
CA ASP A 163 -16.86 -9.61 4.10
C ASP A 163 -16.63 -9.96 2.62
N LEU A 164 -15.44 -9.62 2.10
CA LEU A 164 -15.10 -9.88 0.70
C LEU A 164 -15.00 -11.37 0.43
N SER A 165 -14.50 -12.19 1.37
CA SER A 165 -14.39 -13.64 1.18
C SER A 165 -15.75 -14.31 0.98
N HIS A 166 -16.81 -13.74 1.55
CA HIS A 166 -18.18 -14.17 1.34
C HIS A 166 -18.80 -13.60 0.06
N LYS A 167 -18.54 -12.33 -0.25
CA LYS A 167 -19.18 -11.62 -1.37
C LYS A 167 -18.51 -11.88 -2.72
N ARG A 168 -17.21 -12.17 -2.72
CA ARG A 168 -16.37 -12.25 -3.92
C ARG A 168 -15.35 -13.40 -3.83
N PRO A 169 -15.77 -14.65 -3.59
CA PRO A 169 -14.84 -15.78 -3.59
C PRO A 169 -14.15 -15.93 -4.95
N GLN A 170 -12.88 -16.36 -4.92
CA GLN A 170 -12.03 -16.64 -6.09
C GLN A 170 -12.02 -15.53 -7.15
N SER A 171 -11.98 -14.29 -6.70
CA SER A 171 -12.11 -13.12 -7.58
C SER A 171 -10.84 -12.32 -7.77
N PHE A 172 -9.78 -12.61 -7.00
CA PHE A 172 -8.52 -11.87 -7.06
C PHE A 172 -7.36 -12.76 -7.55
N ASP A 173 -6.55 -12.23 -8.47
CA ASP A 173 -5.29 -12.83 -8.92
C ASP A 173 -4.18 -12.61 -7.89
N ALA A 174 -4.27 -11.52 -7.12
CA ALA A 174 -3.36 -11.24 -6.03
C ALA A 174 -4.02 -10.51 -4.86
N VAL A 175 -3.53 -10.81 -3.65
CA VAL A 175 -3.77 -10.02 -2.44
C VAL A 175 -2.43 -9.47 -1.96
N VAL A 176 -2.33 -8.14 -1.84
CA VAL A 176 -1.17 -7.42 -1.35
C VAL A 176 -1.52 -6.80 -0.01
N THR A 177 -0.66 -7.00 0.99
CA THR A 177 -0.81 -6.43 2.32
C THR A 177 0.35 -5.46 2.58
N ASP A 178 0.07 -4.18 2.66
CA ASP A 178 1.04 -3.09 2.92
C ASP A 178 0.49 -2.19 4.05
N VAL A 179 0.36 -2.77 5.23
CA VAL A 179 -0.30 -2.14 6.39
C VAL A 179 0.70 -1.66 7.43
N GLY A 180 0.20 -0.93 8.43
CA GLY A 180 1.01 -0.31 9.48
C GLY A 180 1.89 -1.30 10.27
N HIS A 181 2.92 -0.77 10.91
CA HIS A 181 4.03 -1.51 11.52
C HIS A 181 3.66 -2.62 12.52
N ASN A 182 2.55 -2.47 13.23
CA ASN A 182 2.14 -3.45 14.26
C ASN A 182 0.92 -4.28 13.86
N ILE A 183 0.56 -4.27 12.58
CA ILE A 183 -0.57 -5.02 12.05
C ILE A 183 -0.04 -6.26 11.35
N LYS A 184 -0.69 -7.40 11.59
CA LYS A 184 -0.31 -8.70 11.02
C LYS A 184 -1.55 -9.45 10.58
N LEU A 185 -1.43 -10.26 9.52
CA LEU A 185 -2.49 -11.19 9.18
C LEU A 185 -2.62 -12.27 10.26
N THR A 186 -3.85 -12.55 10.68
CA THR A 186 -4.15 -13.68 11.54
C THR A 186 -4.31 -14.95 10.71
N ARG A 187 -4.38 -16.09 11.39
CA ARG A 187 -4.77 -17.37 10.78
C ARG A 187 -6.12 -17.27 10.04
N GLN A 188 -7.09 -16.58 10.64
CA GLN A 188 -8.41 -16.40 10.04
C GLN A 188 -8.35 -15.50 8.79
N ASP A 189 -7.49 -14.50 8.80
CA ASP A 189 -7.26 -13.64 7.64
C ASP A 189 -6.69 -14.43 6.47
N LEU A 190 -5.68 -15.28 6.70
CA LEU A 190 -5.15 -16.13 5.61
C LEU A 190 -6.18 -17.11 5.07
N GLN A 191 -7.06 -17.67 5.91
CA GLN A 191 -8.17 -18.48 5.43
C GLN A 191 -9.13 -17.67 4.53
N ASN A 192 -9.40 -16.42 4.88
CA ASN A 192 -10.24 -15.54 4.06
C ASN A 192 -9.52 -15.13 2.77
N VAL A 193 -8.21 -14.86 2.82
CA VAL A 193 -7.37 -14.62 1.64
C VAL A 193 -7.40 -15.81 0.69
N LEU A 194 -7.28 -17.05 1.18
CA LEU A 194 -7.38 -18.25 0.34
C LEU A 194 -8.74 -18.38 -0.37
N LYS A 195 -9.84 -18.02 0.30
CA LYS A 195 -11.18 -18.00 -0.32
C LYS A 195 -11.30 -16.93 -1.40
N LEU A 196 -10.58 -15.81 -1.26
CA LEU A 196 -10.59 -14.69 -2.20
C LEU A 196 -9.78 -14.94 -3.46
N LEU A 197 -8.71 -15.73 -3.36
CA LEU A 197 -7.77 -15.96 -4.46
C LEU A 197 -8.33 -16.92 -5.51
N LYS A 198 -8.11 -16.56 -6.77
CA LYS A 198 -8.15 -17.50 -7.90
C LYS A 198 -7.08 -18.59 -7.70
N PRO A 199 -7.22 -19.78 -8.31
CA PRO A 199 -6.19 -20.81 -8.25
C PRO A 199 -4.81 -20.27 -8.65
N SER A 200 -3.77 -20.66 -7.90
CA SER A 200 -2.39 -20.15 -8.07
C SER A 200 -2.20 -18.64 -7.85
N GLY A 201 -3.20 -17.94 -7.30
CA GLY A 201 -3.16 -16.53 -6.97
C GLY A 201 -2.06 -16.19 -5.97
N LEU A 202 -1.53 -14.97 -6.08
CA LEU A 202 -0.38 -14.49 -5.32
C LEU A 202 -0.80 -13.82 -4.01
N VAL A 203 -0.08 -14.11 -2.93
CA VAL A 203 -0.13 -13.32 -1.70
C VAL A 203 1.23 -12.65 -1.52
N VAL A 204 1.19 -11.35 -1.25
CA VAL A 204 2.38 -10.56 -0.90
C VAL A 204 2.09 -9.75 0.35
N GLU A 205 3.00 -9.77 1.32
CA GLU A 205 2.89 -8.94 2.53
C GLU A 205 4.18 -8.20 2.82
N ASN A 206 4.06 -6.91 3.09
CA ASN A 206 5.13 -6.07 3.61
C ASN A 206 5.01 -6.00 5.14
N LEU A 207 6.00 -6.57 5.83
CA LEU A 207 6.16 -6.45 7.26
C LEU A 207 7.22 -5.41 7.57
N SER A 208 6.83 -4.26 8.10
CA SER A 208 7.79 -3.25 8.54
C SER A 208 8.31 -3.50 9.97
N ASN A 209 7.75 -4.46 10.71
CA ASN A 209 8.27 -4.91 12.00
C ASN A 209 8.95 -6.28 11.86
N PRO A 210 10.30 -6.35 11.87
CA PRO A 210 11.03 -7.59 11.65
C PRO A 210 10.78 -8.63 12.74
N ALA A 211 10.32 -8.24 13.93
CA ALA A 211 9.98 -9.17 15.01
C ALA A 211 8.83 -10.12 14.63
N TYR A 212 8.03 -9.78 13.61
CA TYR A 212 6.91 -10.62 13.15
C TYR A 212 7.26 -11.52 11.97
N ALA A 213 8.42 -11.32 11.33
CA ALA A 213 8.74 -11.98 10.06
C ALA A 213 8.79 -13.51 10.18
N ALA A 214 9.41 -14.04 11.24
CA ALA A 214 9.55 -15.47 11.46
C ALA A 214 8.18 -16.15 11.68
N ASP A 215 7.35 -15.61 12.58
CA ASP A 215 6.03 -16.16 12.89
C ASP A 215 5.08 -16.06 11.69
N GLN A 216 5.10 -14.94 10.97
CA GLN A 216 4.31 -14.80 9.75
C GLN A 216 4.73 -15.76 8.65
N LEU A 217 6.04 -15.96 8.45
CA LEU A 217 6.51 -16.92 7.46
C LEU A 217 6.06 -18.35 7.79
N MET A 218 6.06 -18.72 9.08
CA MET A 218 5.55 -20.03 9.52
C MET A 218 4.06 -20.18 9.24
N LEU A 219 3.27 -19.12 9.49
CA LEU A 219 1.85 -19.10 9.16
C LEU A 219 1.63 -19.18 7.63
N TYR A 220 2.41 -18.46 6.83
CA TYR A 220 2.35 -18.56 5.36
C TYR A 220 2.63 -19.97 4.87
N LYS A 221 3.66 -20.64 5.40
CA LYS A 221 4.02 -22.02 5.02
C LYS A 221 2.92 -23.04 5.32
N GLU A 222 2.06 -22.76 6.28
CA GLU A 222 0.94 -23.62 6.59
C GLU A 222 -0.21 -23.52 5.57
N PHE A 223 -0.45 -22.32 5.04
CA PHE A 223 -1.61 -22.03 4.17
C PHE A 223 -1.26 -21.92 2.68
N LEU A 224 -0.03 -21.57 2.34
CA LEU A 224 0.40 -21.15 1.01
C LEU A 224 1.56 -22.01 0.51
N GLY A 225 1.48 -22.40 -0.77
CA GLY A 225 2.57 -23.06 -1.46
C GLY A 225 3.71 -22.10 -1.78
N GLY A 226 4.95 -22.58 -1.66
CA GLY A 226 6.15 -21.82 -2.04
C GLY A 226 6.41 -20.58 -1.18
N ALA A 227 5.95 -20.59 0.07
CA ALA A 227 6.08 -19.45 0.96
C ALA A 227 7.55 -19.11 1.28
N VAL A 228 7.96 -17.88 1.00
CA VAL A 228 9.31 -17.35 1.22
C VAL A 228 9.25 -15.94 1.79
N SER A 229 10.32 -15.52 2.47
CA SER A 229 10.50 -14.16 2.96
C SER A 229 11.84 -13.61 2.49
N GLU A 230 11.89 -12.32 2.20
CA GLU A 230 13.09 -11.59 1.83
C GLU A 230 13.18 -10.30 2.65
N GLU A 231 14.30 -10.05 3.30
CA GLU A 231 14.57 -8.75 3.92
C GLU A 231 14.94 -7.75 2.81
N VAL A 232 14.29 -6.59 2.84
CA VAL A 232 14.58 -5.45 1.96
C VAL A 232 15.01 -4.26 2.80
N SER A 233 15.42 -3.17 2.14
CA SER A 233 15.96 -1.98 2.83
C SER A 233 15.04 -1.45 3.94
N ALA A 234 15.63 -0.82 4.95
CA ALA A 234 14.94 -0.23 6.11
C ALA A 234 14.24 -1.23 7.04
N GLY A 235 14.63 -2.52 6.98
CA GLY A 235 14.16 -3.58 7.88
C GLY A 235 12.80 -4.17 7.51
N ASN A 236 12.23 -3.74 6.38
CA ASN A 236 11.04 -4.34 5.81
C ASN A 236 11.33 -5.79 5.40
N HIS A 237 10.38 -6.69 5.64
CA HIS A 237 10.39 -8.06 5.14
C HIS A 237 9.23 -8.24 4.18
N ILE A 238 9.52 -8.72 2.97
CA ILE A 238 8.49 -9.06 2.00
C ILE A 238 8.28 -10.56 2.01
N LEU A 239 7.06 -10.97 2.36
CA LEU A 239 6.63 -12.36 2.30
C LEU A 239 5.87 -12.60 1.00
N PHE A 240 6.15 -13.74 0.38
CA PHE A 240 5.47 -14.22 -0.80
C PHE A 240 4.87 -15.59 -0.52
N GLY A 241 3.73 -15.87 -1.12
CA GLY A 241 3.15 -17.21 -1.18
C GLY A 241 2.14 -17.31 -2.31
N ARG A 242 1.72 -18.52 -2.66
CA ARG A 242 0.65 -18.74 -3.62
C ARG A 242 -0.42 -19.66 -3.05
N SER A 243 -1.67 -19.41 -3.41
CA SER A 243 -2.71 -20.42 -3.18
C SER A 243 -2.35 -21.67 -3.97
N ASN A 244 -2.45 -22.85 -3.37
CA ASN A 244 -2.27 -24.10 -4.11
C ASN A 244 -3.34 -24.21 -5.21
N ALA A 245 -3.03 -24.91 -6.31
CA ALA A 245 -3.92 -25.02 -7.47
C ALA A 245 -5.26 -25.75 -7.21
N ALA A 246 -5.50 -26.25 -5.99
CA ALA A 246 -6.79 -26.74 -5.52
C ALA A 246 -6.84 -26.72 -3.97
N PRO A 247 -8.03 -26.62 -3.33
CA PRO A 247 -8.17 -26.90 -1.92
C PRO A 247 -7.79 -28.37 -1.67
N GLN A 248 -6.94 -28.65 -0.68
CA GLN A 248 -7.04 -29.95 -0.06
C GLN A 248 -8.39 -29.98 0.64
N THR A 249 -9.34 -30.72 0.08
CA THR A 249 -10.55 -31.13 0.77
C THR A 249 -10.11 -31.83 2.05
N ILE A 250 -10.12 -31.10 3.16
CA ILE A 250 -10.15 -31.72 4.47
C ILE A 250 -11.62 -32.14 4.63
N GLU A 251 -11.90 -33.40 4.29
CA GLU A 251 -13.12 -34.07 4.72
C GLU A 251 -13.19 -34.06 6.26
N GLN A 252 -14.43 -34.01 6.74
CA GLN A 252 -14.92 -33.70 8.08
C GLN A 252 -14.18 -34.36 9.26
#